data_AF-A0A7U9SB80-F1
#
_entry.id   AF-A0A7U9SB80-F1
#
_cell.length_a   1.000
_cell.length_b   1.000
_cell.length_c   1.000
_cell.angle_alpha   90.00
_cell.angle_beta   90.00
_cell.angle_gamma   90.00
#
_symmetry.space_group_name_H-M   'P 1'
#
loop_
_entity.id
_entity.type
_entity.pdbx_description
1 polymer ?
#
loop_
_entity_poly.entity_id
_entity_poly.type
_entity_poly.pdbx_seq_one_letter_code
_entity_poly.pdbx_strand_id
1 'polypeptide(L)' 'MSYFDECCGTCKWHEHDDWDDEWICSNTFSDCYGCATEYNDTCADYEERL' A
#
# COMPACT_ATOMS: atom_id res chain seq x y z
N MET A 1 4.24 21.00 9.37
CA MET A 1 4.64 19.59 9.56
C MET A 1 4.62 18.97 8.18
N SER A 2 5.80 18.66 7.67
CA SER A 2 6.06 18.31 6.27
C SER A 2 6.29 16.82 6.16
N TYR A 3 5.28 16.01 5.83
CA TYR A 3 5.54 14.61 5.52
C TYR A 3 4.55 14.21 4.43
N PHE A 4 5.06 14.13 3.20
CA PHE A 4 4.35 13.52 2.08
C PHE A 4 4.04 12.08 2.52
N ASP A 5 2.76 11.70 2.61
CA ASP A 5 2.41 10.30 2.77
C ASP A 5 2.80 9.60 1.47
N GLU A 6 3.98 8.99 1.45
CA GLU A 6 4.60 8.44 0.24
C GLU A 6 3.69 7.35 -0.34
N CYS A 7 3.33 7.57 -1.61
CA CYS A 7 2.23 6.92 -2.31
C CYS A 7 2.25 5.39 -2.18
N CYS A 8 1.09 4.80 -1.92
CA CYS A 8 0.88 3.37 -1.71
C CYS A 8 1.40 2.54 -2.90
N GLY A 9 1.30 3.07 -4.12
CA GLY A 9 1.79 2.44 -5.35
C GLY A 9 3.28 2.09 -5.41
N THR A 10 4.12 2.81 -4.67
CA THR A 10 5.57 2.54 -4.59
C THR A 10 5.96 1.84 -3.30
N CYS A 11 4.98 1.43 -2.48
CA CYS A 11 5.21 0.71 -1.25
C CYS A 11 5.55 -0.75 -1.55
N LYS A 12 6.47 -1.36 -0.80
CA LYS A 12 6.78 -2.79 -0.93
C LYS A 12 5.58 -3.68 -0.61
N TRP A 13 4.63 -3.16 0.18
CA TRP A 13 3.42 -3.84 0.61
C TRP A 13 2.24 -3.67 -0.35
N HIS A 14 2.39 -2.95 -1.46
CA HIS A 14 1.33 -2.79 -2.46
C HIS A 14 1.44 -3.90 -3.51
N GLU A 15 0.63 -4.93 -3.34
CA GLU A 15 0.68 -6.16 -4.12
C GLU A 15 -0.58 -6.31 -4.97
N HIS A 16 -0.44 -6.97 -6.11
CA HIS A 16 -1.57 -7.29 -6.97
C HIS A 16 -2.19 -8.61 -6.52
N ASP A 17 -3.48 -8.62 -6.26
CA ASP A 17 -4.26 -9.83 -6.02
C ASP A 17 -4.74 -10.41 -7.35
N ASP A 18 -4.20 -11.58 -7.71
CA ASP A 18 -4.54 -12.28 -8.94
C ASP A 18 -5.97 -12.85 -8.96
N TRP A 19 -6.65 -12.95 -7.82
CA TRP A 19 -8.02 -13.46 -7.76
C TRP A 19 -9.06 -12.43 -8.19
N ASP A 20 -8.94 -11.21 -7.67
CA ASP A 20 -9.91 -10.13 -7.90
C ASP A 20 -9.40 -9.06 -8.90
N ASP A 21 -8.16 -9.19 -9.40
CA ASP A 21 -7.52 -8.23 -10.32
C ASP A 21 -7.40 -6.82 -9.70
N GLU A 22 -7.21 -6.77 -8.38
CA GLU A 22 -7.13 -5.55 -7.57
C GLU A 22 -5.76 -5.39 -6.91
N TRP A 23 -5.37 -4.15 -6.61
CA TRP A 23 -4.18 -3.89 -5.80
C TRP A 23 -4.53 -3.76 -4.33
N ILE A 24 -3.82 -4.48 -3.46
CA ILE A 24 -4.10 -4.55 -2.03
C ILE A 24 -2.87 -4.19 -1.19
N CYS A 25 -3.11 -3.83 0.07
CA CYS A 25 -2.05 -3.74 1.07
C CYS A 25 -1.78 -5.11 1.71
N SER A 26 -0.58 -5.65 1.51
CA SER A 26 -0.13 -6.93 2.07
C SER A 26 0.55 -6.81 3.44
N ASN A 27 0.64 -5.61 4.01
CA ASN A 27 1.27 -5.39 5.32
C ASN A 27 0.39 -5.92 6.45
N THR A 28 0.74 -7.09 7.02
CA THR A 28 -0.01 -7.74 8.11
C THR A 28 -0.03 -6.96 9.42
N PHE A 29 0.82 -5.94 9.57
CA PHE A 29 0.84 -5.05 10.74
C PHE A 29 0.04 -3.76 10.52
N SER A 30 -0.42 -3.49 9.30
CA SER A 30 -1.22 -2.31 8.98
C SER A 30 -2.69 -2.55 9.30
N ASP A 31 -3.38 -1.50 9.74
CA ASP A 31 -4.84 -1.52 9.91
C ASP A 31 -5.59 -1.72 8.58
N CYS A 32 -4.91 -1.49 7.45
CA CYS A 32 -5.43 -1.69 6.10
C CYS A 32 -5.00 -3.04 5.46
N TYR A 33 -4.54 -4.02 6.25
CA TYR A 33 -4.18 -5.34 5.70
C TYR A 33 -5.34 -5.98 4.92
N GLY A 34 -5.09 -6.33 3.66
CA GLY A 34 -6.07 -6.92 2.75
C GLY A 34 -7.08 -5.94 2.18
N CYS A 35 -6.97 -4.64 2.45
CA CYS A 35 -7.79 -3.63 1.79
C CYS A 35 -7.29 -3.37 0.38
N ALA A 36 -8.22 -3.23 -0.57
CA ALA A 36 -7.94 -2.68 -1.88
C ALA A 36 -7.52 -1.20 -1.76
N THR A 37 -6.46 -0.82 -2.47
CA THR A 37 -5.83 0.50 -2.38
C THR A 37 -5.37 0.95 -3.76
N GLU A 38 -5.57 2.22 -4.08
CA GLU A 38 -5.13 2.81 -5.33
C GLU A 38 -3.63 3.15 -5.31
N TYR A 39 -3.02 3.25 -6.50
CA TYR A 39 -1.59 3.56 -6.63
C TYR A 39 -1.21 4.93 -6.02
N ASN A 40 -2.15 5.88 -6.01
CA ASN A 40 -1.98 7.25 -5.49
C ASN A 40 -2.38 7.40 -4.02
N ASP A 41 -2.83 6.33 -3.36
CA ASP A 41 -3.23 6.38 -1.96
C ASP A 41 -2.04 6.71 -1.06
N THR A 42 -2.34 7.16 0.16
CA THR A 42 -1.35 7.48 1.18
C THR A 42 -1.12 6.28 2.10
N CYS A 43 0.13 5.91 2.37
CA CYS A 43 0.43 4.78 3.25
C CYS A 43 1.16 5.26 4.52
N ALA A 44 0.48 5.19 5.68
CA ALA A 44 1.09 5.54 6.97
C ALA A 44 2.23 4.59 7.35
N ASP A 45 2.14 3.33 6.89
CA ASP A 45 3.15 2.28 7.05
C ASP A 45 4.00 2.11 5.78
N TYR A 46 4.25 3.21 5.05
CA TYR A 46 5.02 3.19 3.81
C TYR A 46 6.42 2.63 4.05
N GLU A 47 6.79 1.64 3.24
CA GLU A 47 8.15 1.15 3.16
C GLU A 47 8.55 1.02 1.69
N GLU A 48 9.69 1.60 1.32
CA GLU A 48 10.19 1.60 -0.05
C GLU A 48 10.39 0.17 -0.58
N ARG A 49 10.05 -0.04 -1.85
CA ARG A 49 10.31 -1.28 -2.58
C ARG A 49 11.77 -1.30 -3.06
N LEU A 50 12.64 -2.00 -2.34
CA LEU A 50 14.06 -2.25 -2.69
C LEU A 50 14.21 -3.18 -3.91
#